data_AF-A0A941ZD78-F1
#
_entry.id   AF-A0A941ZD78-F1
#
_cell.length_a   1.000
_cell.length_b   1.000
_cell.length_c   1.000
_cell.angle_alpha   90.00
_cell.angle_beta   90.00
_cell.angle_gamma   90.00
#
_symmetry.space_group_name_H-M   'P 1'
#
loop_
_entity.id
_entity.type
_entity.pdbx_description
1 polymer ?
#
loop_
_entity_poly.entity_id
_entity_poly.type
_entity_poly.pdbx_seq_one_letter_code
_entity_poly.pdbx_strand_id
1 'polypeptide(L)' 'MLEGVIHPGETAREGPFGDHTGYYNEVAEFPVFTIERITMRRDPIYHSTYTGKPP' A
#
# COMPACT_ATOMS: atom_id res chain seq x y z
N MET A 1 -0.04 -14.11 -0.87
CA MET A 1 -1.18 -13.57 -1.63
C MET A 1 -2.15 -12.97 -0.64
N LEU A 2 -2.54 -11.72 -0.86
CA LEU A 2 -3.57 -11.05 -0.07
C LEU A 2 -4.84 -11.06 -0.91
N GLU A 3 -5.93 -11.59 -0.34
CA GLU A 3 -7.23 -11.70 -0.99
C GLU A 3 -8.25 -10.96 -0.12
N GLY A 4 -9.19 -10.27 -0.76
CA GLY A 4 -10.17 -9.44 -0.06
C GLY A 4 -10.97 -8.55 -1.00
N VAL A 5 -11.54 -7.49 -0.47
CA VAL A 5 -12.50 -6.62 -1.17
C VAL A 5 -12.22 -5.14 -0.93
N ILE A 6 -12.69 -4.31 -1.86
CA ILE A 6 -12.85 -2.86 -1.68
C ILE A 6 -14.35 -2.59 -1.55
N HIS A 7 -14.76 -2.03 -0.43
CA HIS A 7 -16.15 -1.65 -0.22
C HIS A 7 -16.45 -0.29 -0.86
N PRO A 8 -17.54 -0.13 -1.63
CA PRO A 8 -17.90 1.15 -2.21
C PRO A 8 -18.07 2.22 -1.12
N GLY A 9 -17.33 3.33 -1.27
CA GLY A 9 -17.41 4.49 -0.38
C GLY A 9 -16.58 4.39 0.90
N GLU A 10 -15.91 3.26 1.16
CA GLU A 10 -14.96 3.16 2.28
C GLU A 10 -13.60 3.73 1.87
N THR A 11 -13.21 4.85 2.48
CA THR A 11 -11.94 5.52 2.21
C THR A 11 -11.17 5.83 3.50
N ALA A 12 -9.86 6.02 3.35
CA ALA A 12 -8.99 6.50 4.39
C ALA A 12 -7.94 7.46 3.82
N ARG A 13 -7.40 8.31 4.70
CA ARG A 13 -6.28 9.19 4.40
C ARG A 13 -4.99 8.39 4.19
N GLU A 14 -4.44 8.48 2.99
CA GLU A 14 -3.13 7.93 2.60
C GLU A 14 -2.07 9.02 2.59
N GLY A 15 -0.83 8.65 2.93
CA GLY A 15 0.29 9.58 2.99
C GLY A 15 0.35 10.44 4.27
N PRO A 16 1.26 11.43 4.31
CA PRO A 16 2.18 11.76 3.23
C PRO A 16 3.32 10.72 3.14
N PHE A 17 3.77 10.43 1.93
CA PHE A 17 4.90 9.56 1.64
C PHE A 17 5.88 10.22 0.66
N GLY A 18 7.17 9.89 0.83
CA GLY A 18 8.20 10.27 -0.13
C GLY A 18 8.04 9.45 -1.41
N ASP A 19 8.15 10.11 -2.56
CA ASP A 19 8.03 9.45 -3.86
C ASP A 19 9.25 9.67 -4.77
N HIS A 20 9.12 9.21 -6.01
CA HIS A 20 10.15 9.31 -7.04
C HIS A 20 10.58 10.74 -7.40
N THR A 21 9.87 11.78 -6.95
CA THR A 21 10.30 13.18 -7.13
C THR A 21 11.40 13.56 -6.14
N GLY A 22 11.58 12.79 -5.06
CA GLY A 22 12.45 13.12 -3.93
C GLY A 22 11.80 13.97 -2.85
N TYR A 23 10.49 14.21 -2.94
CA TYR A 23 9.70 14.99 -1.99
C TYR A 23 8.51 14.17 -1.46
N TYR A 24 7.86 14.68 -0.42
CA TYR A 24 6.62 14.11 0.10
C TYR A 24 5.44 14.57 -0.76
N ASN A 25 4.53 13.66 -1.06
CA ASN A 25 3.18 14.02 -1.52
C ASN A 25 2.35 14.57 -0.34
N GLU A 26 1.21 15.18 -0.67
CA GLU A 26 0.20 15.58 0.32
C GLU A 26 -0.69 14.39 0.71
N VAL A 27 -1.39 14.52 1.83
CA VAL A 27 -2.39 13.53 2.25
C VAL A 27 -3.61 13.55 1.32
N ALA A 28 -4.10 12.38 0.91
CA ALA A 28 -5.30 12.25 0.07
C ALA A 28 -6.17 11.05 0.49
N GLU A 29 -7.46 11.07 0.12
CA GLU A 29 -8.39 9.96 0.40
C GLU A 29 -8.27 8.87 -0.67
N PHE A 30 -8.06 7.62 -0.23
CA PHE A 30 -8.02 6.45 -1.11
C PHE A 30 -8.92 5.32 -0.58
N PRO A 31 -9.37 4.40 -1.45
CA PRO A 31 -10.17 3.27 -1.03
C PRO A 31 -9.40 2.36 -0.06
N VAL A 32 -10.10 1.86 0.96
CA VAL A 32 -9.55 0.84 1.85
C VAL A 32 -9.65 -0.53 1.17
N PHE A 33 -8.55 -1.28 1.16
CA PHE A 33 -8.55 -2.69 0.78
C PHE A 33 -8.62 -3.57 2.03
N THR A 34 -9.78 -4.16 2.27
CA THR A 34 -10.04 -5.05 3.41
C THR A 34 -9.60 -6.47 3.07
N ILE A 35 -8.57 -6.95 3.76
CA ILE A 35 -8.02 -8.29 3.56
C ILE A 35 -8.87 -9.31 4.31
N GLU A 36 -9.44 -10.26 3.58
CA GLU A 36 -10.25 -11.37 4.14
C GLU A 36 -9.43 -12.65 4.29
N ARG A 37 -8.39 -12.83 3.47
CA ARG A 37 -7.54 -14.02 3.50
C ARG A 37 -6.10 -13.72 3.12
N ILE A 38 -5.18 -14.38 3.82
CA ILE A 38 -3.75 -14.37 3.53
C ILE A 38 -3.31 -15.80 3.24
N THR A 39 -2.83 -16.02 2.02
CA THR A 39 -2.29 -17.32 1.58
C THR A 39 -0.78 -17.20 1.43
N MET A 40 -0.03 -18.07 2.12
CA MET A 40 1.44 -18.05 2.15
C MET A 40 2.03 -19.46 2.11
N ARG A 41 3.25 -19.59 1.58
CA ARG A 41 4.03 -20.83 1.68
C ARG A 41 4.51 -21.06 3.12
N ARG A 42 4.88 -22.31 3.47
CA ARG A 42 5.30 -22.71 4.83
C ARG A 42 6.47 -21.89 5.39
N ASP A 43 7.43 -21.55 4.55
CA ASP A 43 8.59 -20.70 4.87
C ASP A 43 8.55 -19.46 3.96
N PRO A 44 7.79 -18.42 4.33
CA PRO A 44 7.51 -17.28 3.48
C PRO A 44 8.73 -16.34 3.38
N ILE A 45 8.89 -15.71 2.23
CA ILE A 45 9.81 -14.58 2.07
C ILE A 45 8.95 -13.33 1.81
N TYR A 46 9.16 -12.29 2.61
CA TYR A 46 8.54 -10.99 2.39
C TYR A 46 9.46 -10.14 1.52
N HIS A 47 9.07 -9.94 0.26
CA HIS A 47 9.83 -9.16 -0.71
C HIS A 47 9.31 -7.72 -0.73
N SER A 48 10.21 -6.74 -0.63
CA SER A 48 9.87 -5.32 -0.55
C SER A 48 10.92 -4.45 -1.25
N THR A 49 10.55 -3.21 -1.56
CA THR A 49 11.44 -2.15 -2.08
C THR A 49 11.02 -0.79 -1.50
N TYR A 50 11.67 0.30 -1.93
CA TYR A 50 11.32 1.67 -1.59
C TYR A 50 11.38 2.60 -2.83
N THR A 51 10.77 3.77 -2.73
CA THR A 51 10.87 4.87 -3.71
C THR A 51 11.42 6.11 -3.03
N GLY A 52 11.99 7.02 -3.81
CA GLY A 52 12.66 8.23 -3.35
C GLY A 52 13.33 8.93 -4.52
N LYS A 53 14.16 9.94 -4.25
CA LYS A 53 14.88 10.65 -5.31
C LYS A 53 15.63 9.64 -6.20
N PRO A 54 15.49 9.71 -7.54
CA PRO A 54 16.22 8.83 -8.45
C PRO A 54 17.73 9.09 -8.31
N PRO A 55 18.58 8.09 -8.59
CA PRO A 55 19.99 8.35 -8.82
C PRO A 55 20.22 9.32 -9.99
#